data_AF-A0A9X5HCA8-F1
#
_entry.id   AF-A0A9X5HCA8-F1
#
_cell.length_a   1.000
_cell.length_b   1.000
_cell.length_c   1.000
_cell.angle_alpha   90.00
_cell.angle_beta   90.00
_cell.angle_gamma   90.00
#
_symmetry.space_group_name_H-M   'P 1'
#
loop_
_entity.id
_entity.type
_entity.pdbx_description
1 polymer ?
#
loop_
_entity_poly.entity_id
_entity_poly.type
_entity_poly.pdbx_seq_one_letter_code
_entity_poly.pdbx_strand_id
1 'polypeptide(L)' 'WRREALADGRTGAVDPPGATWRDRPAVDRGDGVYLAGDRVAAPGVLSEVSFTSALPAVSLALGRDAL' A
#
# COMPACT_ATOMS: atom_id res chain seq x y z
N TRP A 1 -6.64 23.24 -16.56
CA TRP A 1 -5.82 22.13 -16.03
C TRP A 1 -4.36 22.57 -16.06
N ARG A 2 -3.63 22.48 -14.94
CA ARG A 2 -2.22 22.90 -14.79
C ARG A 2 -1.46 21.72 -14.18
N ARG A 3 -0.35 21.29 -14.79
CA ARG A 3 0.45 20.12 -14.36
C ARG A 3 1.77 20.55 -13.74
N GLU A 4 1.72 21.39 -12.72
CA GLU A 4 2.92 21.74 -11.96
C GLU A 4 2.70 21.30 -10.53
N ALA A 5 3.24 20.12 -10.21
CA ALA A 5 3.35 19.61 -8.87
C ALA A 5 4.81 19.17 -8.68
N LEU A 6 5.58 19.95 -7.92
CA LEU A 6 6.94 19.60 -7.56
C LEU A 6 6.89 18.73 -6.30
N ALA A 7 7.40 17.50 -6.40
CA ALA A 7 7.51 16.57 -5.29
C ALA A 7 8.98 16.54 -4.82
N ASP A 8 9.41 17.57 -4.09
CA ASP A 8 10.78 17.69 -3.61
C ASP A 8 10.99 16.90 -2.30
N GLY A 9 12.18 16.31 -2.14
CA GLY A 9 12.57 15.54 -0.95
C GLY A 9 11.73 14.27 -0.68
N ARG A 10 10.96 13.79 -1.65
CA ARG A 10 10.10 12.60 -1.49
C ARG A 10 10.89 11.32 -1.81
N THR A 11 11.12 10.50 -0.80
CA THR A 11 11.76 9.18 -0.97
C THR A 11 10.75 8.08 -1.34
N GLY A 12 9.46 8.31 -1.15
CA GLY A 12 8.43 7.26 -1.18
C GLY A 12 8.54 6.31 0.02
N ALA A 13 7.86 5.16 -0.06
CA ALA A 13 8.06 4.07 0.88
C ALA A 13 9.48 3.50 0.75
N VAL A 14 10.22 3.50 1.86
CA VAL A 14 11.60 3.01 1.94
C VAL A 14 11.68 2.01 3.10
N ASP A 15 12.27 0.86 2.83
CA ASP A 15 12.66 -0.09 3.88
C ASP A 15 14.09 0.24 4.33
N PRO A 16 14.35 0.40 5.64
CA PRO A 16 15.71 0.58 6.14
C PRO A 16 16.54 -0.70 5.90
N PRO A 17 17.88 -0.59 5.86
CA PRO A 17 18.75 -1.77 5.77
C PRO A 17 18.41 -2.82 6.83
N GLY A 18 18.25 -4.07 6.39
CA GLY A 18 17.86 -5.19 7.26
C GLY A 18 16.35 -5.37 7.45
N ALA A 19 15.53 -4.45 6.96
CA ALA A 19 14.07 -4.60 6.89
C ALA A 19 13.62 -4.87 5.44
N THR A 20 12.44 -5.43 5.32
CA THR A 20 11.77 -5.72 4.05
C THR A 20 10.33 -5.23 4.10
N TRP A 21 9.65 -5.24 2.96
CA TRP A 21 8.23 -4.92 2.90
C TRP A 21 7.36 -5.77 3.84
N ARG A 22 7.82 -6.96 4.25
CA ARG A 22 7.11 -7.84 5.20
C ARG A 22 7.05 -7.28 6.62
N ASP A 23 7.96 -6.36 6.95
CA ASP A 23 8.03 -5.70 8.26
C ASP A 23 7.10 -4.48 8.36
N ARG A 24 6.46 -4.11 7.25
CA ARG A 24 5.48 -3.02 7.17
C ARG A 24 4.13 -3.44 7.79
N PRO A 25 3.21 -2.50 8.05
CA PRO A 25 1.85 -2.84 8.47
C PRO A 25 1.13 -3.74 7.46
N ALA A 26 0.50 -4.80 7.95
CA ALA A 26 -0.32 -5.71 7.14
C ALA A 26 -1.54 -5.00 6.53
N VAL A 27 -2.05 -5.55 5.42
CA VAL A 27 -3.28 -5.10 4.75
C VAL A 27 -4.46 -5.12 5.72
N ASP A 28 -4.65 -6.22 6.45
CA ASP A 28 -5.69 -6.34 7.48
C ASP A 28 -5.12 -5.93 8.84
N ARG A 29 -5.76 -4.94 9.48
CA ARG A 29 -5.38 -4.45 10.81
C ARG A 29 -6.27 -5.00 11.91
N GLY A 30 -7.28 -5.82 11.57
CA GLY A 30 -8.38 -6.18 12.45
C GLY A 30 -9.48 -5.12 12.46
N ASP A 31 -10.59 -5.43 13.14
CA ASP A 31 -11.70 -4.50 13.40
C ASP A 31 -12.28 -3.81 12.17
N GLY A 32 -12.23 -4.48 11.01
CA GLY A 32 -12.72 -3.94 9.73
C GLY A 32 -11.85 -2.82 9.15
N VAL A 33 -10.61 -2.66 9.62
CA VAL A 33 -9.66 -1.65 9.14
C VAL A 33 -8.69 -2.27 8.15
N TYR A 34 -8.71 -1.78 6.91
CA TYR A 34 -7.88 -2.27 5.81
C TYR A 34 -6.98 -1.16 5.25
N LEU A 35 -5.71 -1.47 5.03
CA LEU A 35 -4.72 -0.52 4.50
C LEU A 35 -4.40 -0.82 3.04
N ALA A 36 -4.29 0.26 2.26
CA ALA A 36 -3.79 0.24 0.88
C ALA A 36 -2.79 1.38 0.68
N GLY A 37 -1.70 1.12 -0.04
CA GLY A 37 -0.67 2.11 -0.35
C GLY A 37 0.75 1.55 -0.34
N ASP A 38 1.71 2.41 -0.66
CA ASP A 38 3.12 2.04 -0.84
C ASP A 38 3.84 1.64 0.46
N ARG A 39 3.37 2.10 1.61
CA ARG A 39 3.87 1.73 2.96
C ARG A 39 3.20 0.47 3.55
N VAL A 40 2.37 -0.26 2.80
CA VAL A 40 1.69 -1.47 3.27
C VAL A 40 2.52 -2.72 2.93
N ALA A 41 2.41 -3.76 3.75
CA ALA A 41 3.05 -5.05 3.49
C ALA A 41 2.35 -5.78 2.33
N ALA A 42 2.74 -5.43 1.11
CA ALA A 42 2.33 -6.09 -0.12
C ALA A 42 3.54 -6.25 -1.06
N PRO A 43 3.56 -7.29 -1.91
CA PRO A 43 4.65 -7.50 -2.87
C PRO A 43 4.64 -6.41 -3.95
N GLY A 44 5.82 -6.11 -4.49
CA GLY A 44 5.98 -5.22 -5.64
C GLY A 44 7.00 -4.10 -5.39
N VAL A 45 7.19 -3.25 -6.40
CA VAL A 45 8.09 -2.08 -6.33
C VAL A 45 7.36 -0.78 -6.70
N LEU A 46 7.69 0.31 -5.99
CA LEU A 46 7.09 1.64 -6.21
C LEU A 46 5.55 1.56 -6.18
N SER A 47 4.89 2.07 -7.22
CA SER A 47 3.42 2.10 -7.34
C SER A 47 2.76 0.72 -7.36
N GLU A 48 3.48 -0.35 -7.70
CA GLU A 48 2.93 -1.71 -7.73
C GLU A 48 2.39 -2.11 -6.35
N VAL A 49 3.10 -1.74 -5.28
CA VAL A 49 2.70 -2.01 -3.89
C VAL A 49 1.32 -1.43 -3.57
N SER A 50 1.01 -0.25 -4.13
CA SER A 50 -0.30 0.38 -3.96
C SER A 50 -1.41 -0.46 -4.60
N PHE A 51 -1.16 -1.06 -5.78
CA PHE A 51 -2.16 -1.90 -6.44
C PHE A 51 -2.30 -3.26 -5.76
N THR A 52 -1.18 -3.90 -5.42
CA THR A 52 -1.17 -5.24 -4.80
C THR A 52 -1.67 -5.24 -3.36
N SER A 53 -1.60 -4.11 -2.63
CA SER A 53 -2.28 -3.92 -1.35
C SER A 53 -3.75 -3.55 -1.49
N ALA A 54 -4.12 -2.73 -2.50
CA ALA A 54 -5.49 -2.30 -2.71
C ALA A 54 -6.44 -3.45 -3.05
N LEU A 55 -6.03 -4.39 -3.90
CA LEU A 55 -6.86 -5.54 -4.29
C LEU A 55 -7.38 -6.33 -3.08
N PRO A 56 -6.53 -6.88 -2.19
CA PRO A 56 -7.01 -7.58 -1.00
C PRO A 56 -7.75 -6.66 -0.02
N ALA A 57 -7.32 -5.40 0.16
CA ALA A 57 -8.00 -4.45 1.05
C ALA A 57 -9.47 -4.22 0.62
N VAL A 58 -9.70 -4.02 -0.68
CA VAL A 58 -11.04 -3.81 -1.23
C VAL A 58 -11.86 -5.08 -1.17
N SER A 59 -11.29 -6.24 -1.48
CA SER A 59 -11.98 -7.54 -1.35
C SER A 59 -12.42 -7.82 0.09
N LEU A 60 -11.62 -7.43 1.09
CA LEU A 60 -12.00 -7.55 2.49
C LEU A 60 -13.05 -6.51 2.91
N ALA A 61 -12.92 -5.27 2.44
CA ALA A 61 -13.84 -4.18 2.75
C ALA A 61 -15.25 -4.39 2.20
N LEU A 62 -15.36 -4.96 0.99
CA LEU A 62 -16.63 -5.19 0.31
C LEU A 62 -17.20 -6.59 0.54
N GLY A 63 -16.45 -7.48 1.19
CA GLY A 63 -16.77 -8.91 1.28
C GLY A 63 -16.41 -9.67 0.01
N ARG A 64 -16.28 -10.99 0.15
CA ARG A 64 -15.76 -11.91 -0.87
C ARG A 64 -16.63 -12.07 -2.14
N ASP A 65 -17.73 -11.33 -2.24
CA ASP A 65 -18.69 -11.36 -3.37
C ASP A 65 -18.53 -10.16 -4.33
N ALA A 66 -17.50 -9.32 -4.15
CA ALA A 66 -17.30 -8.10 -4.94
C ALA A 66 -16.50 -8.28 -6.25
N LEU A 67 -16.08 -9.50 -6.60
CA LEU A 67 -15.41 -9.86 -7.86
C LEU A 67 -15.92 -11.21 -8.37
#